data_AF-A0AA50QCL1-F1
#
_entry.id   AF-A0AA50QCL1-F1
#
_cell.length_a   1.000
_cell.length_b   1.000
_cell.length_c   1.000
_cell.angle_alpha   90.00
_cell.angle_beta   90.00
_cell.angle_gamma   90.00
#
_symmetry.space_group_name_H-M   'P 1'
#
loop_
_entity.id
_entity.type
_entity.pdbx_description
1 polymer ?
#
loop_
_entity_poly.entity_id
_entity_poly.type
_entity_poly.pdbx_seq_one_letter_code
_entity_poly.pdbx_strand_id
1 'polypeptide(L)'
;MSLTEQLETLDAGLLARFGAPEQLDGEQLQELLAERARLLALLLEQEMLSPGQVNALMARSEQLKQQAEHTRQRLAEQLAGMQKGRRSVGAYQKIKHQE
;
A
#
# COMPACT_ATOMS: atom_id res chain seq x y z
N MET A 1 -18.57 -17.08 5.49
CA MET A 1 -18.12 -15.85 4.80
C MET A 1 -17.99 -16.14 3.33
N SER A 2 -18.64 -15.37 2.46
CA SER A 2 -18.51 -15.52 1.00
C SER A 2 -17.13 -15.11 0.49
N LEU A 3 -16.79 -15.43 -0.77
CA LEU A 3 -15.54 -14.96 -1.37
C LEU A 3 -15.51 -13.44 -1.48
N THR A 4 -16.67 -12.83 -1.77
CA THR A 4 -16.83 -11.38 -1.84
C THR A 4 -16.58 -10.71 -0.48
N GLU A 5 -17.12 -11.26 0.61
CA GLU A 5 -16.92 -10.73 1.97
C GLU A 5 -15.46 -10.87 2.43
N GLN A 6 -14.79 -11.98 2.08
CA GLN A 6 -13.37 -12.20 2.37
C GLN A 6 -12.52 -11.16 1.66
N LEU A 7 -12.80 -10.93 0.37
CA LEU A 7 -12.11 -9.92 -0.41
C LEU A 7 -12.36 -8.50 0.12
N GLU A 8 -13.59 -8.18 0.51
CA GLU A 8 -13.92 -6.87 1.10
C GLU A 8 -13.18 -6.62 2.41
N THR A 9 -13.11 -7.63 3.27
CA THR A 9 -12.37 -7.55 4.53
C THR A 9 -10.88 -7.33 4.29
N LEU A 10 -10.32 -8.06 3.32
CA LEU A 10 -8.92 -7.92 2.93
C LEU A 10 -8.63 -6.55 2.33
N ASP A 11 -9.48 -6.07 1.42
CA ASP A 11 -9.39 -4.75 0.80
C ASP A 11 -9.42 -3.64 1.86
N ALA A 12 -10.32 -3.71 2.83
CA ALA A 12 -10.38 -2.77 3.95
C ALA A 12 -9.11 -2.79 4.80
N GLY A 13 -8.57 -3.99 5.07
CA GLY A 13 -7.32 -4.16 5.81
C GLY A 13 -6.09 -3.60 5.08
N LEU A 14 -6.06 -3.70 3.74
CA LEU A 14 -5.03 -3.10 2.91
C LEU A 14 -5.14 -1.57 2.89
N LEU A 15 -6.36 -1.02 2.74
CA LEU A 15 -6.59 0.43 2.81
C LEU A 15 -6.14 1.03 4.14
N ALA A 16 -6.45 0.38 5.26
CA ALA A 16 -6.03 0.82 6.58
C ALA A 16 -4.49 0.87 6.70
N ARG A 17 -3.79 -0.15 6.17
CA ARG A 17 -2.32 -0.20 6.16
C ARG A 17 -1.72 0.90 5.29
N PHE A 18 -2.26 1.15 4.11
CA PHE A 18 -1.83 2.28 3.28
C PHE A 18 -2.16 3.65 3.90
N GLY A 19 -3.07 3.72 4.86
CA GLY A 19 -3.30 4.92 5.68
C GLY A 19 -2.18 5.21 6.70
N ALA A 20 -1.38 4.21 7.05
CA ALA A 20 -0.29 4.27 8.02
C ALA A 20 1.04 3.77 7.42
N PRO A 21 1.62 4.50 6.44
CA PRO A 21 2.80 4.06 5.68
C PRO A 21 4.01 3.68 6.54
N GLU A 22 4.16 4.32 7.70
CA GLU A 22 5.27 4.09 8.62
C GLU A 22 5.26 2.70 9.28
N GLN A 23 4.12 2.00 9.21
CA GLN A 23 3.90 0.68 9.79
C GLN A 23 3.86 -0.42 8.71
N LEU A 24 4.14 -0.07 7.46
CA LEU A 24 4.11 -1.04 6.36
C LEU A 24 5.29 -2.01 6.46
N ASP A 25 4.95 -3.27 6.67
CA ASP A 25 5.84 -4.40 6.49
C ASP A 25 5.72 -4.91 5.04
N GLY A 26 6.85 -4.96 4.33
CA GLY A 26 6.89 -5.35 2.92
C GLY A 26 6.57 -6.83 2.67
N GLU A 27 7.01 -7.73 3.55
CA GLU A 27 6.74 -9.16 3.43
C GLU A 27 5.25 -9.43 3.70
N GLN A 28 4.71 -8.87 4.78
CA GLN A 28 3.28 -8.99 5.08
C GLN A 28 2.42 -8.38 3.96
N LEU A 29 2.79 -7.23 3.42
CA LEU A 29 2.05 -6.60 2.32
C LEU A 29 2.04 -7.50 1.08
N GLN A 30 3.16 -8.14 0.75
CA GLN A 30 3.25 -9.05 -0.39
C GLN A 30 2.35 -10.28 -0.21
N GLU A 31 2.30 -10.86 0.99
CA GLU A 31 1.39 -11.97 1.32
C GLU A 31 -0.08 -11.57 1.16
N LEU A 32 -0.47 -10.40 1.69
CA LEU A 32 -1.84 -9.90 1.59
C LEU A 32 -2.25 -9.64 0.13
N LEU A 33 -1.35 -9.10 -0.69
CA LEU A 33 -1.62 -8.86 -2.11
C LEU A 33 -1.70 -10.17 -2.91
N ALA A 34 -0.89 -11.18 -2.57
CA ALA A 34 -0.98 -12.50 -3.16
C ALA A 34 -2.31 -13.19 -2.82
N GLU A 35 -2.74 -13.09 -1.55
CA GLU A 35 -4.04 -13.61 -1.12
C GLU A 35 -5.20 -12.89 -1.83
N ARG A 36 -5.09 -11.58 -2.02
CA ARG A 36 -6.07 -10.80 -2.78
C ARG A 36 -6.18 -11.29 -4.22
N ALA A 37 -5.04 -11.52 -4.88
CA ALA A 37 -5.01 -12.05 -6.25
C ALA A 37 -5.65 -13.45 -6.33
N ARG A 38 -5.39 -14.30 -5.33
CA ARG A 38 -6.01 -15.63 -5.22
C ARG A 38 -7.53 -15.53 -5.10
N LEU A 39 -8.05 -14.68 -4.21
CA LEU A 39 -9.49 -14.50 -4.02
C LEU A 39 -10.18 -13.95 -5.28
N LEU A 40 -9.53 -13.02 -5.99
CA LEU A 40 -10.04 -12.51 -7.26
C LEU A 40 -10.12 -13.59 -8.34
N ALA A 41 -9.11 -14.45 -8.45
CA ALA A 41 -9.12 -15.57 -9.38
C ALA A 41 -10.27 -16.54 -9.07
N LEU A 42 -10.47 -16.86 -7.79
CA LEU A 42 -11.59 -17.72 -7.36
C LEU A 42 -12.95 -17.08 -7.64
N LEU A 43 -13.09 -15.77 -7.43
CA LEU A 43 -14.32 -15.02 -7.76
C LEU A 43 -14.65 -15.10 -9.25
N LEU A 44 -13.64 -14.98 -10.12
CA LEU A 44 -13.80 -15.09 -11.58
C LEU A 44 -14.22 -16.51 -12.02
N GLU A 45 -13.75 -17.54 -11.30
CA GLU A 45 -14.03 -18.93 -11.63
C GLU A 45 -15.35 -19.45 -11.05
N GLN A 46 -15.74 -19.00 -9.86
CA GLN A 46 -16.77 -19.66 -9.04
C GLN A 46 -18.04 -18.84 -8.85
N GLU A 47 -17.99 -17.51 -9.02
CA GLU A 47 -19.15 -16.65 -8.76
C GLU A 47 -19.59 -15.89 -10.02
N MET A 48 -20.88 -15.98 -10.34
CA MET A 48 -21.51 -15.04 -11.26
C MET A 48 -21.83 -13.75 -10.50
N LEU A 49 -20.97 -12.75 -10.67
CA LEU A 49 -21.19 -11.42 -10.13
C LEU A 49 -22.22 -10.66 -10.98
N SER A 50 -23.17 -10.00 -10.31
CA SER A 50 -24.03 -9.02 -10.96
C SER A 50 -23.21 -7.80 -11.42
N PRO A 51 -23.69 -7.04 -12.44
CA PRO A 51 -23.01 -5.82 -12.87
C PRO A 51 -22.74 -4.81 -11.74
N GLY A 52 -23.67 -4.71 -10.77
CA GLY A 52 -23.48 -3.85 -9.59
C GLY A 52 -22.32 -4.29 -8.71
N GLN A 53 -22.17 -5.61 -8.49
CA GLN A 53 -21.05 -6.16 -7.71
C GLN A 53 -19.71 -5.99 -8.43
N VAL A 54 -19.69 -6.16 -9.76
CA VAL A 54 -18.48 -5.90 -10.57
C VAL A 54 -18.07 -4.43 -10.46
N ASN A 55 -19.03 -3.50 -10.59
CA ASN A 55 -18.75 -2.07 -10.46
C ASN A 55 -18.21 -1.71 -9.06
N ALA A 56 -18.78 -2.28 -8.00
CA ALA A 56 -18.30 -2.08 -6.65
C ALA A 56 -16.87 -2.62 -6.47
N LEU A 57 -16.58 -3.80 -7.02
CA LEU A 57 -15.25 -4.40 -6.99
C LEU A 57 -14.20 -3.56 -7.74
N MET A 58 -14.56 -3.03 -8.92
CA MET A 58 -13.68 -2.13 -9.66
C MET A 58 -13.42 -0.84 -8.89
N ALA A 59 -14.45 -0.25 -8.28
CA ALA A 59 -14.32 0.97 -7.49
C ALA A 59 -13.35 0.78 -6.31
N ARG A 60 -13.48 -0.33 -5.56
CA ARG A 60 -12.54 -0.66 -4.48
C ARG A 60 -11.12 -0.89 -4.98
N SER A 61 -10.96 -1.56 -6.12
CA SER A 61 -9.64 -1.80 -6.71
C SER A 61 -8.95 -0.50 -7.14
N GLU A 62 -9.70 0.44 -7.70
CA GLU A 62 -9.20 1.76 -8.07
C GLU A 62 -8.81 2.57 -6.82
N GLN A 63 -9.63 2.54 -5.77
CA GLN A 63 -9.32 3.18 -4.49
C GLN A 63 -8.01 2.63 -3.88
N LEU A 64 -7.84 1.30 -3.86
CA LEU A 64 -6.60 0.66 -3.38
C LEU A 64 -5.38 1.11 -4.17
N LYS A 65 -5.49 1.20 -5.50
CA LYS A 65 -4.41 1.66 -6.38
C LYS A 65 -4.02 3.10 -6.10
N GLN A 66 -5.01 4.00 -5.99
CA GLN A 66 -4.78 5.40 -5.67
C GLN A 66 -4.10 5.57 -4.32
N GLN A 67 -4.58 4.84 -3.31
CA GLN A 67 -4.01 4.90 -1.97
C GLN A 67 -2.59 4.33 -1.92
N ALA A 68 -2.31 3.23 -2.63
CA ALA A 68 -0.97 2.65 -2.73
C ALA A 68 0.01 3.64 -3.39
N GLU A 69 -0.41 4.32 -4.46
CA GLU A 69 0.43 5.30 -5.14
C GLU A 69 0.71 6.53 -4.26
N HIS A 70 -0.31 7.05 -3.58
CA HIS A 70 -0.14 8.12 -2.59
C HIS A 70 0.84 7.73 -1.47
N THR A 71 0.72 6.51 -0.97
CA THR A 71 1.60 5.94 0.06
C THR A 71 3.05 5.86 -0.44
N ARG A 72 3.24 5.36 -1.65
CA ARG A 72 4.55 5.28 -2.32
C ARG A 72 5.19 6.67 -2.42
N GLN A 73 4.42 7.68 -2.81
CA GLN A 73 4.90 9.04 -2.93
C GLN A 73 5.32 9.62 -1.57
N ARG A 74 4.51 9.45 -0.52
CA ARG A 74 4.84 9.91 0.84
C ARG A 74 6.12 9.25 1.38
N LEU A 75 6.29 7.95 1.19
CA LEU A 75 7.51 7.24 1.58
C LEU A 75 8.74 7.75 0.81
N ALA A 76 8.59 8.02 -0.49
CA ALA A 76 9.67 8.59 -1.31
C ALA A 76 10.08 9.99 -0.83
N GLU A 77 9.11 10.83 -0.47
CA GLU A 77 9.35 12.17 0.09
C GLU A 77 10.06 12.10 1.44
N GLN A 78 9.66 11.18 2.32
CA GLN A 78 10.32 10.94 3.61
C GLN A 78 11.78 10.51 3.41
N LEU A 79 12.04 9.56 2.52
CA LEU A 79 13.40 9.09 2.20
C LEU A 79 14.28 10.24 1.66
N ALA A 80 13.74 11.05 0.75
CA ALA A 80 14.44 12.21 0.22
C ALA A 80 14.76 13.24 1.32
N GLY A 81 13.83 13.47 2.26
CA GLY A 81 14.04 14.32 3.43
C GLY A 81 15.17 13.81 4.33
N MET A 82 15.19 12.51 4.63
CA MET A 82 16.24 11.88 5.45
C MET A 82 17.62 11.98 4.80
N GLN A 83 17.71 11.78 3.48
CA GLN A 83 18.97 11.93 2.74
C GLN A 83 19.50 13.38 2.78
N LYS A 84 18.62 14.38 2.65
CA LYS A 84 18.99 15.80 2.78
C LYS A 84 19.48 16.10 4.21
N GLY A 85 18.78 15.61 5.23
CA GLY A 85 19.20 15.72 6.63
C GLY A 85 20.60 15.17 6.86
N ARG A 86 20.86 13.92 6.43
CA ARG A 86 22.17 13.27 6.57
C ARG A 86 23.30 14.03 5.86
N ARG A 87 23.03 14.58 4.66
CA ARG A 87 24.00 15.42 3.93
C ARG A 87 24.33 16.71 4.67
N SER A 88 23.32 17.39 5.23
CA SER A 88 23.53 18.63 5.98
C SER A 88 24.36 18.41 7.25
N VAL A 89 24.06 17.36 8.03
CA VAL A 89 24.81 17.01 9.24
C VAL A 89 26.28 16.68 8.92
N GLY A 90 26.52 15.92 7.84
CA GLY A 90 27.87 15.61 7.40
C GLY A 90 28.68 16.83 6.96
N ALA A 91 28.03 17.83 6.34
CA ALA A 91 28.68 19.09 5.97
C ALA A 91 29.04 19.93 7.21
N TYR A 92 28.13 20.05 8.17
CA TYR A 92 28.36 20.76 9.43
C TYR A 92 29.50 20.14 10.25
N GLN A 93 29.56 18.82 10.37
CA GLN A 93 30.63 18.14 11.10
C GLN A 93 32.00 18.34 10.45
N LYS A 94 32.07 18.37 9.10
CA LYS A 94 33.33 18.64 8.40
C LYS A 94 33.86 20.05 8.66
N ILE A 95 32.99 21.05 8.72
CA ILE A 95 33.38 22.43 9.01
C ILE A 95 33.84 22.54 10.48
N LYS A 96 33.08 21.96 11.43
CA LYS A 96 33.39 22.00 12.87
C LYS A 96 34.72 21.34 13.25
N HIS A 97 35.22 20.38 12.47
CA HIS A 97 36.49 19.69 12.73
C HIS A 97 37.68 20.28 11.92
N GLN A 98 37.44 21.31 11.10
CA GLN A 98 38.48 22.04 10.38
C GLN A 98 38.84 23.39 11.02
N GLU A 99 38.13 23.79 12.08
CA GLU A 99 38.51 24.85 13.04
C GLU A 99 39.30 24.27 14.21
#